data_AF-A0A6N7EH30-F1
#
_entry.id   AF-A0A6N7EH30-F1
#
_cell.length_a   1.000
_cell.length_b   1.000
_cell.length_c   1.000
_cell.angle_alpha   90.00
_cell.angle_beta   90.00
_cell.angle_gamma   90.00
#
_symmetry.space_group_name_H-M   'P 1'
#
loop_
_entity.id
_entity.type
_entity.pdbx_description
1 polymer ?
#
loop_
_entity_poly.entity_id
_entity_poly.type
_entity_poly.pdbx_seq_one_letter_code
_entity_poly.pdbx_strand_id
1 'polypeptide(L)'
;MRRKILAFAATGALAATTVLAGGQAALAKGGEIGGTGNQYFLSDTFSTKANVEFTYGHESDEVFVGDWDGNGTDTLALRRGATFYIRNSNAGGPADKVVTYGRAGDTVLVGDWDGNGTDTFAVRRGAVYHVKNSLTGGKADQEVVYGRAGDAVLVGDWDGNGRDTFAVRRGAEYHVKNSIAPGKADQVAVYGRSGDDVYVGDWNGDNKDTFAVRRGAEYFIANAIRAGKADRTVVYGRVNDTTLVGDWNGDGVDSLGIRRPVPAPTPERPEPDPHAPRPSSPDLDCPDFSSWAEAQNTLNYWKAQGLGDVHRLDADNDGIACESYFDV
;
A
#
# COMPACT_ATOMS: atom_id res chain seq x y z
N MET A 1 -35.78 55.38 24.97
CA MET A 1 -34.91 54.68 25.95
C MET A 1 -35.36 53.23 26.08
N ARG A 2 -34.51 52.28 25.70
CA ARG A 2 -34.28 50.97 26.34
C ARG A 2 -33.39 50.12 25.43
N ARG A 3 -32.10 50.06 25.79
CA ARG A 3 -31.12 49.10 25.27
C ARG A 3 -31.52 47.70 25.74
N LYS A 4 -31.43 46.69 24.87
CA LYS A 4 -31.33 45.28 25.28
C LYS A 4 -30.06 44.71 24.66
N ILE A 5 -29.33 44.01 25.53
CA ILE A 5 -27.98 43.48 25.39
C ILE A 5 -28.09 41.95 25.37
N LEU A 6 -27.31 41.33 24.46
CA LEU A 6 -26.78 39.96 24.37
C LEU A 6 -27.69 38.72 24.52
N ALA A 7 -27.51 37.78 23.57
CA ALA A 7 -26.85 36.50 23.82
C ALA A 7 -26.43 35.85 22.49
N PHE A 8 -25.13 35.75 22.22
CA PHE A 8 -24.58 34.89 21.16
C PHE A 8 -24.46 33.48 21.74
N ALA A 9 -25.26 32.54 21.25
CA ALA A 9 -25.05 31.12 21.48
C ALA A 9 -24.06 30.61 20.43
N ALA A 10 -22.82 30.33 20.83
CA ALA A 10 -21.86 29.62 20.00
C ALA A 10 -22.19 28.13 20.05
N THR A 11 -22.95 27.64 19.08
CA THR A 11 -23.07 26.21 18.82
C THR A 11 -21.77 25.71 18.20
N GLY A 12 -20.92 25.10 19.01
CA GLY A 12 -19.78 24.32 18.55
C GLY A 12 -20.27 23.09 17.79
N ALA A 13 -20.19 23.12 16.47
CA ALA A 13 -20.36 21.93 15.66
C ALA A 13 -19.07 21.09 15.81
N LEU A 14 -19.16 19.97 16.55
CA LEU A 14 -18.19 18.90 16.42
C LEU A 14 -18.27 18.40 14.97
N ALA A 15 -17.30 18.78 14.15
CA ALA A 15 -17.05 18.13 12.88
C ALA A 15 -16.53 16.73 13.19
N ALA A 16 -17.43 15.75 13.20
CA ALA A 16 -17.05 14.36 13.12
C ALA A 16 -16.36 14.16 11.76
N THR A 17 -15.04 14.09 11.77
CA THR A 17 -14.25 13.61 10.64
C THR A 17 -14.57 12.14 10.46
N THR A 18 -15.61 11.86 9.67
CA THR A 18 -15.80 10.55 9.06
C THR A 18 -14.60 10.31 8.17
N VAL A 19 -13.66 9.51 8.65
CA VAL A 19 -12.66 8.86 7.80
C VAL A 19 -13.45 7.92 6.89
N LEU A 20 -13.78 8.40 5.70
CA LEU A 20 -14.16 7.52 4.61
C LEU A 20 -12.93 6.66 4.36
N ALA A 21 -13.01 5.38 4.73
CA ALA A 21 -12.12 4.36 4.21
C ALA A 21 -12.31 4.35 2.68
N GLY A 22 -11.55 5.18 1.98
CA GLY A 22 -11.45 5.13 0.54
C GLY A 22 -10.98 3.74 0.18
N GLY A 23 -11.75 3.04 -0.67
CA GLY A 23 -11.27 1.80 -1.28
C GLY A 23 -9.90 2.07 -1.89
N GLN A 24 -8.95 1.18 -1.62
CA GLN A 24 -7.61 1.29 -2.19
C GLN A 24 -7.74 1.41 -3.71
N ALA A 25 -6.99 2.35 -4.29
CA ALA A 25 -6.93 2.49 -5.74
C ALA A 25 -6.54 1.13 -6.35
N ALA A 26 -7.13 0.78 -7.48
CA ALA A 26 -6.68 -0.37 -8.25
C ALA A 26 -5.20 -0.14 -8.62
N LEU A 27 -4.35 -1.10 -8.26
CA LEU A 27 -2.90 -1.00 -8.37
C LEU A 27 -2.47 -1.54 -9.73
N ALA A 28 -2.55 -0.71 -10.76
CA ALA A 28 -2.05 -1.04 -12.10
C ALA A 28 -0.53 -1.27 -12.11
N LYS A 29 -0.01 -1.86 -13.20
CA LYS A 29 1.33 -1.50 -13.67
C LYS A 29 1.37 0.03 -13.72
N GLY A 30 2.21 0.62 -12.87
CA GLY A 30 2.38 2.06 -12.84
C GLY A 30 1.35 2.95 -12.10
N GLY A 31 0.40 2.41 -11.34
CA GLY A 31 -0.44 3.21 -10.44
C GLY A 31 0.30 3.65 -9.16
N GLU A 32 -0.21 4.64 -8.42
CA GLU A 32 0.31 4.96 -7.08
C GLU A 32 0.15 3.74 -6.16
N ILE A 33 1.29 3.21 -5.71
CA ILE A 33 1.31 2.08 -4.78
C ILE A 33 1.07 2.60 -3.37
N GLY A 34 -0.10 2.28 -2.81
CA GLY A 34 -0.50 2.68 -1.47
C GLY A 34 0.32 2.04 -0.33
N GLY A 35 -0.11 2.31 0.90
CA GLY A 35 0.53 1.78 2.11
C GLY A 35 1.81 2.51 2.51
N THR A 36 2.52 1.94 3.49
CA THR A 36 3.76 2.51 4.05
C THR A 36 4.87 1.47 4.10
N GLY A 37 6.08 1.93 4.38
CA GLY A 37 7.28 1.09 4.50
C GLY A 37 8.31 1.39 3.43
N ASN A 38 9.48 0.78 3.53
CA ASN A 38 10.56 1.00 2.58
C ASN A 38 11.31 -0.29 2.25
N GLN A 39 10.80 -1.44 2.68
CA GLN A 39 11.33 -2.76 2.40
C GLN A 39 10.57 -3.40 1.24
N TYR A 40 11.30 -3.83 0.23
CA TYR A 40 10.77 -4.43 -0.98
C TYR A 40 11.23 -5.88 -1.11
N PHE A 41 10.31 -6.74 -1.52
CA PHE A 41 10.50 -8.18 -1.68
C PHE A 41 9.92 -8.58 -3.03
N LEU A 42 10.77 -8.67 -4.05
CA LEU A 42 10.38 -8.96 -5.43
C LEU A 42 10.63 -10.43 -5.74
N SER A 43 9.71 -11.03 -6.50
CA SER A 43 9.84 -12.39 -7.00
C SER A 43 9.81 -12.38 -8.51
N ASP A 44 10.88 -12.81 -9.16
CA ASP A 44 10.97 -12.98 -10.63
C ASP A 44 10.11 -14.16 -11.13
N THR A 45 9.40 -14.82 -10.22
CA THR A 45 8.57 -15.99 -10.50
C THR A 45 7.30 -15.91 -9.68
N PHE A 46 6.36 -16.82 -9.94
CA PHE A 46 5.16 -16.96 -9.11
C PHE A 46 5.40 -17.87 -7.88
N SER A 47 6.62 -17.83 -7.32
CA SER A 47 6.96 -18.58 -6.11
C SER A 47 6.48 -17.86 -4.85
N THR A 48 6.46 -18.56 -3.71
CA THR A 48 6.10 -17.94 -2.42
C THR A 48 7.25 -17.16 -1.78
N LYS A 49 8.40 -17.01 -2.46
CA LYS A 49 9.62 -16.39 -1.93
C LYS A 49 10.10 -15.28 -2.85
N ALA A 50 10.59 -14.21 -2.24
CA ALA A 50 11.34 -13.20 -2.95
C ALA A 50 12.73 -13.75 -3.30
N ASN A 51 13.29 -13.29 -4.42
CA ASN A 51 14.69 -13.49 -4.78
C ASN A 51 15.46 -12.17 -4.85
N VAL A 52 14.75 -11.03 -4.84
CA VAL A 52 15.33 -9.70 -4.67
C VAL A 52 14.70 -9.04 -3.45
N GLU A 53 15.54 -8.64 -2.49
CA GLU A 53 15.12 -7.95 -1.28
C GLU A 53 16.01 -6.73 -1.05
N PHE A 54 15.41 -5.55 -0.84
CA PHE A 54 16.17 -4.33 -0.60
C PHE A 54 15.34 -3.27 0.13
N THR A 55 16.04 -2.24 0.63
CA THR A 55 15.42 -1.06 1.23
C THR A 55 15.66 0.15 0.34
N TYR A 56 14.63 0.94 0.06
CA TYR A 56 14.74 2.18 -0.71
C TYR A 56 13.71 3.22 -0.28
N GLY A 57 14.17 4.46 -0.07
CA GLY A 57 13.31 5.58 0.30
C GLY A 57 12.88 5.66 1.77
N HIS A 58 11.93 6.56 2.02
CA HIS A 58 11.26 6.75 3.30
C HIS A 58 9.95 5.97 3.35
N GLU A 59 9.51 5.62 4.55
CA GLU A 59 8.29 4.83 4.75
C GLU A 59 7.01 5.51 4.28
N SER A 60 7.02 6.84 4.17
CA SER A 60 5.90 7.66 3.72
C SER A 60 5.94 7.98 2.22
N ASP A 61 6.97 7.53 1.49
CA ASP A 61 7.06 7.80 0.05
C ASP A 61 5.93 7.05 -0.68
N GLU A 62 5.33 7.71 -1.66
CA GLU A 62 4.49 7.05 -2.67
C GLU A 62 5.42 6.31 -3.64
N VAL A 63 5.05 5.09 -4.07
CA VAL A 63 5.92 4.24 -4.89
C VAL A 63 5.26 3.97 -6.24
N PHE A 64 6.08 3.90 -7.28
CA PHE A 64 5.68 3.55 -8.65
C PHE A 64 6.66 2.54 -9.23
N VAL A 65 6.17 1.73 -10.16
CA VAL A 65 6.96 0.73 -10.89
C VAL A 65 6.93 1.09 -12.38
N GLY A 66 8.07 0.94 -13.02
CA GLY A 66 8.19 1.03 -14.47
C GLY A 66 9.63 0.83 -14.97
N ASP A 67 9.78 0.68 -16.28
CA ASP A 67 11.05 0.65 -16.99
C ASP A 67 11.48 2.08 -17.35
N TRP A 68 12.16 2.73 -16.41
CA TRP A 68 12.50 4.15 -16.53
C TRP A 68 13.63 4.47 -17.52
N ASP A 69 14.39 3.47 -17.98
CA ASP A 69 15.49 3.65 -18.92
C ASP A 69 15.42 2.79 -20.19
N GLY A 70 14.32 2.07 -20.37
CA GLY A 70 14.01 1.34 -21.60
C GLY A 70 14.84 0.08 -21.77
N ASN A 71 15.26 -0.55 -20.67
CA ASN A 71 16.12 -1.74 -20.71
C ASN A 71 15.35 -3.07 -20.61
N GLY A 72 14.03 -3.00 -20.43
CA GLY A 72 13.11 -4.12 -20.24
C GLY A 72 12.85 -4.50 -18.78
N THR A 73 13.62 -3.97 -17.82
CA THR A 73 13.48 -4.28 -16.39
C THR A 73 12.73 -3.19 -15.64
N ASP A 74 11.64 -3.58 -15.00
CA ASP A 74 10.88 -2.72 -14.11
C ASP A 74 11.63 -2.45 -12.80
N THR A 75 11.67 -1.17 -12.42
CA THR A 75 12.34 -0.68 -11.22
C THR A 75 11.51 0.42 -10.54
N LEU A 76 11.99 0.99 -9.44
CA LEU A 76 11.16 1.85 -8.58
C LEU A 76 11.39 3.35 -8.79
N ALA A 77 10.29 4.11 -8.74
CA ALA A 77 10.32 5.55 -8.49
C ALA A 77 9.57 5.89 -7.20
N LEU A 78 10.12 6.83 -6.43
CA LEU A 78 9.53 7.36 -5.21
C LEU A 78 9.01 8.77 -5.45
N ARG A 79 7.85 9.12 -4.92
CA ARG A 79 7.27 10.47 -5.05
C ARG A 79 7.14 11.16 -3.71
N ARG A 80 7.52 12.44 -3.71
CA ARG A 80 7.33 13.40 -2.61
C ARG A 80 6.72 14.67 -3.17
N GLY A 81 5.44 14.89 -2.92
CA GLY A 81 4.70 16.00 -3.52
C GLY A 81 4.63 15.88 -5.04
N ALA A 82 5.25 16.79 -5.79
CA ALA A 82 5.32 16.73 -7.26
C ALA A 82 6.66 16.20 -7.79
N THR A 83 7.57 15.80 -6.90
CA THR A 83 8.93 15.39 -7.26
C THR A 83 9.06 13.87 -7.21
N PHE A 84 9.62 13.30 -8.27
CA PHE A 84 9.90 11.88 -8.45
C PHE A 84 11.40 11.63 -8.37
N TYR A 85 11.76 10.59 -7.63
CA TYR A 85 13.11 10.09 -7.43
C TYR A 85 13.17 8.70 -8.04
N ILE A 86 13.79 8.59 -9.20
CA ILE A 86 13.78 7.41 -10.05
C ILE A 86 15.08 6.63 -9.84
N ARG A 87 14.97 5.32 -9.68
CA ARG A 87 16.10 4.40 -9.55
C ARG A 87 16.01 3.32 -10.62
N ASN A 88 17.05 3.20 -11.44
CA ASN A 88 17.11 2.24 -12.54
C ASN A 88 17.67 0.88 -12.09
N SER A 89 17.46 0.51 -10.84
CA SER A 89 17.89 -0.79 -10.31
C SER A 89 17.06 -1.18 -9.10
N ASN A 90 16.82 -2.49 -8.94
CA ASN A 90 16.12 -3.06 -7.79
C ASN A 90 17.06 -3.21 -6.58
N ALA A 91 17.60 -2.07 -6.14
CA ALA A 91 18.50 -1.94 -5.01
C ALA A 91 18.33 -0.57 -4.33
N GLY A 92 18.79 -0.48 -3.07
CA GLY A 92 18.90 0.80 -2.38
C GLY A 92 19.92 1.74 -3.03
N GLY A 93 20.01 2.97 -2.49
CA GLY A 93 20.98 3.97 -2.95
C GLY A 93 20.32 5.31 -3.29
N PRO A 94 21.09 6.28 -3.82
CA PRO A 94 20.55 7.52 -4.35
C PRO A 94 19.73 7.28 -5.63
N ALA A 95 18.82 8.20 -5.94
CA ALA A 95 18.11 8.19 -7.23
C ALA A 95 19.07 8.49 -8.39
N ASP A 96 18.88 7.81 -9.51
CA ASP A 96 19.61 8.07 -10.77
C ASP A 96 19.08 9.31 -11.47
N LYS A 97 17.78 9.60 -11.30
CA LYS A 97 17.12 10.75 -11.91
C LYS A 97 16.09 11.37 -10.97
N VAL A 98 16.02 12.69 -10.96
CA VAL A 98 15.02 13.45 -10.18
C VAL A 98 14.29 14.38 -11.13
N VAL A 99 12.95 14.30 -11.14
CA VAL A 99 12.10 15.12 -12.01
C VAL A 99 10.90 15.63 -11.24
N THR A 100 10.30 16.71 -11.74
CA THR A 100 9.07 17.26 -11.17
C THR A 100 8.01 17.29 -12.26
N TYR A 101 6.87 16.64 -12.01
CA TYR A 101 5.75 16.64 -12.95
C TYR A 101 4.42 16.66 -12.20
N GLY A 102 3.44 17.38 -12.75
CA GLY A 102 2.13 17.54 -12.13
C GLY A 102 2.11 18.44 -10.89
N ARG A 103 1.10 18.21 -10.06
CA ARG A 103 0.77 18.95 -8.82
C ARG A 103 0.62 17.97 -7.67
N ALA A 104 0.71 18.47 -6.43
CA ALA A 104 0.65 17.63 -5.23
C ALA A 104 -0.66 16.83 -5.05
N GLY A 105 -1.78 17.30 -5.63
CA GLY A 105 -3.08 16.60 -5.55
C GLY A 105 -3.43 15.78 -6.78
N ASP A 106 -2.50 15.63 -7.73
CA ASP A 106 -2.74 14.83 -8.93
C ASP A 106 -2.58 13.33 -8.59
N THR A 107 -3.48 12.50 -9.12
CA THR A 107 -3.26 11.05 -9.22
C THR A 107 -2.26 10.81 -10.34
N VAL A 108 -1.23 10.02 -10.05
CA VAL A 108 -0.16 9.70 -11.01
C VAL A 108 -0.37 8.30 -11.57
N LEU A 109 -0.05 8.16 -12.85
CA LEU A 109 -0.07 6.94 -13.63
C LEU A 109 1.27 6.84 -14.36
N VAL A 110 1.73 5.61 -14.61
CA VAL A 110 3.00 5.32 -15.28
C VAL A 110 2.73 4.30 -16.37
N GLY A 111 3.42 4.49 -17.50
CA GLY A 111 3.39 3.59 -18.64
C GLY A 111 4.18 4.14 -19.83
N ASP A 112 4.37 3.32 -20.84
CA ASP A 112 4.96 3.66 -22.13
C ASP A 112 3.89 4.16 -23.10
N TRP A 113 3.61 5.46 -23.02
CA TRP A 113 2.49 6.07 -23.77
C TRP A 113 2.73 6.17 -25.28
N ASP A 114 3.98 6.11 -25.74
CA ASP A 114 4.32 6.26 -27.16
C ASP A 114 5.03 5.07 -27.80
N GLY A 115 5.27 4.01 -27.03
CA GLY A 115 5.74 2.72 -27.51
C GLY A 115 7.22 2.73 -27.80
N ASN A 116 8.00 3.47 -27.00
CA ASN A 116 9.44 3.57 -27.17
C ASN A 116 10.23 2.63 -26.23
N GLY A 117 9.54 1.90 -25.37
CA GLY A 117 10.07 1.00 -24.35
C GLY A 117 10.32 1.66 -22.99
N THR A 118 10.17 2.98 -22.84
CA THR A 118 10.43 3.70 -21.59
C THR A 118 9.13 4.16 -20.93
N ASP A 119 8.97 3.79 -19.66
CA ASP A 119 7.88 4.25 -18.84
C ASP A 119 8.04 5.70 -18.40
N THR A 120 6.95 6.43 -18.49
CA THR A 120 6.88 7.87 -18.17
C THR A 120 5.58 8.23 -17.48
N PHE A 121 5.43 9.46 -17.01
CA PHE A 121 4.31 9.84 -16.16
C PHE A 121 3.11 10.41 -16.93
N ALA A 122 1.91 10.02 -16.50
CA ALA A 122 0.69 10.77 -16.72
C ALA A 122 0.11 11.24 -15.38
N VAL A 123 -0.56 12.40 -15.39
CA VAL A 123 -1.31 12.88 -14.23
C VAL A 123 -2.78 13.05 -14.55
N ARG A 124 -3.64 12.64 -13.61
CA ARG A 124 -5.08 12.64 -13.78
C ARG A 124 -5.75 13.68 -12.87
N ARG A 125 -6.68 14.45 -13.46
CA ARG A 125 -7.52 15.44 -12.78
C ARG A 125 -8.98 15.22 -13.18
N GLY A 126 -9.75 14.58 -12.30
CA GLY A 126 -11.10 14.14 -12.65
C GLY A 126 -11.05 13.13 -13.79
N ALA A 127 -11.64 13.43 -14.94
CA ALA A 127 -11.61 12.56 -16.13
C ALA A 127 -10.55 12.96 -17.16
N VAL A 128 -9.74 13.99 -16.89
CA VAL A 128 -8.69 14.49 -17.79
C VAL A 128 -7.35 13.86 -17.43
N TYR A 129 -6.65 13.32 -18.42
CA TYR A 129 -5.30 12.78 -18.32
C TYR A 129 -4.34 13.70 -19.04
N HIS A 130 -3.22 14.01 -18.39
CA HIS A 130 -2.15 14.84 -18.90
C HIS A 130 -0.91 13.95 -19.04
N VAL A 131 -0.68 13.43 -20.24
CA VAL A 131 0.34 12.44 -20.57
C VAL A 131 1.65 13.14 -20.93
N LYS A 132 2.77 12.65 -20.38
CA LYS A 132 4.12 13.14 -20.67
C LYS A 132 4.95 11.98 -21.20
N ASN A 133 5.46 12.09 -22.41
CA ASN A 133 6.25 11.03 -23.08
C ASN A 133 7.75 11.10 -22.73
N SER A 134 8.09 11.84 -21.67
CA SER A 134 9.47 11.98 -21.24
C SER A 134 9.56 12.18 -19.75
N LEU A 135 10.64 11.65 -19.15
CA LEU A 135 11.00 11.91 -17.76
C LEU A 135 11.61 13.32 -17.64
N THR A 136 10.79 14.34 -17.88
CA THR A 136 11.10 15.76 -17.74
C THR A 136 9.89 16.50 -17.16
N GLY A 137 10.13 17.68 -16.58
CA GLY A 137 9.04 18.55 -16.17
C GLY A 137 8.40 19.30 -17.34
N GLY A 138 7.38 20.10 -17.05
CA GLY A 138 6.75 21.00 -18.02
C GLY A 138 5.35 20.56 -18.43
N LYS A 139 4.93 21.02 -19.62
CA LYS A 139 3.58 20.74 -20.14
C LYS A 139 3.47 19.28 -20.60
N ALA A 140 2.27 18.74 -20.47
CA ALA A 140 1.90 17.46 -21.05
C ALA A 140 2.06 17.49 -22.58
N ASP A 141 2.44 16.35 -23.14
CA ASP A 141 2.55 16.15 -24.58
C ASP A 141 1.18 15.81 -25.18
N GLN A 142 0.30 15.17 -24.40
CA GLN A 142 -1.09 14.91 -24.78
C GLN A 142 -2.05 15.16 -23.62
N GLU A 143 -3.25 15.63 -23.94
CA GLU A 143 -4.37 15.72 -23.00
C GLU A 143 -5.58 14.98 -23.55
N VAL A 144 -6.16 14.10 -22.75
CA VAL A 144 -7.31 13.28 -23.17
C VAL A 144 -8.36 13.18 -22.06
N VAL A 145 -9.62 13.02 -22.46
CA VAL A 145 -10.72 12.74 -21.53
C VAL A 145 -11.19 11.30 -21.73
N TYR A 146 -11.17 10.50 -20.67
CA TYR A 146 -11.68 9.13 -20.70
C TYR A 146 -12.29 8.70 -19.35
N GLY A 147 -13.47 8.09 -19.42
CA GLY A 147 -14.23 7.70 -18.23
C GLY A 147 -14.84 8.86 -17.46
N ARG A 148 -15.08 8.64 -16.17
CA ARG A 148 -15.73 9.56 -15.22
C ARG A 148 -14.78 9.91 -14.09
N ALA A 149 -14.98 11.06 -13.45
CA ALA A 149 -14.11 11.54 -12.38
C ALA A 149 -13.97 10.57 -11.19
N GLY A 150 -15.02 9.80 -10.87
CA GLY A 150 -15.01 8.81 -9.79
C GLY A 150 -14.56 7.41 -10.19
N ASP A 151 -14.23 7.17 -11.46
CA ASP A 151 -13.73 5.86 -11.89
C ASP A 151 -12.31 5.64 -11.33
N ALA A 152 -12.02 4.40 -10.91
CA ALA A 152 -10.64 3.93 -10.74
C ALA A 152 -10.02 3.69 -12.12
N VAL A 153 -8.72 3.93 -12.26
CA VAL A 153 -8.01 3.84 -13.54
C VAL A 153 -6.92 2.80 -13.45
N LEU A 154 -6.75 2.07 -14.55
CA LEU A 154 -5.71 1.11 -14.79
C LEU A 154 -4.94 1.48 -16.06
N VAL A 155 -3.68 1.10 -16.11
CA VAL A 155 -2.77 1.31 -17.24
C VAL A 155 -2.21 -0.03 -17.67
N GLY A 156 -2.08 -0.22 -18.97
CA GLY A 156 -1.41 -1.36 -19.58
C GLY A 156 -1.52 -1.39 -21.10
N ASP A 157 -0.76 -2.29 -21.73
CA ASP A 157 -0.81 -2.62 -23.15
C ASP A 157 -1.84 -3.73 -23.39
N TRP A 158 -3.10 -3.32 -23.53
CA TRP A 158 -4.22 -4.25 -23.61
C TRP A 158 -4.29 -5.05 -24.93
N ASP A 159 -3.66 -4.57 -25.99
CA ASP A 159 -3.71 -5.20 -27.32
C ASP A 159 -2.37 -5.67 -27.88
N GLY A 160 -1.28 -5.47 -27.13
CA GLY A 160 0.03 -6.01 -27.41
C GLY A 160 0.76 -5.25 -28.50
N ASN A 161 0.54 -3.94 -28.58
CA ASN A 161 1.15 -3.07 -29.59
C ASN A 161 2.41 -2.34 -29.10
N GLY A 162 2.79 -2.54 -27.85
CA GLY A 162 3.88 -1.89 -27.14
C GLY A 162 3.52 -0.56 -26.50
N ARG A 163 2.25 -0.12 -26.52
CA ARG A 163 1.82 1.15 -25.90
C ARG A 163 0.84 0.94 -24.77
N ASP A 164 1.16 1.56 -23.65
CA ASP A 164 0.27 1.65 -22.53
C ASP A 164 -0.87 2.63 -22.76
N THR A 165 -2.08 2.18 -22.42
CA THR A 165 -3.31 2.95 -22.55
C THR A 165 -4.23 2.71 -21.35
N PHE A 166 -5.39 3.35 -21.33
CA PHE A 166 -6.22 3.41 -20.12
C PHE A 166 -7.35 2.38 -20.12
N ALA A 167 -7.58 1.78 -18.96
CA ALA A 167 -8.85 1.16 -18.62
C ALA A 167 -9.48 1.86 -17.41
N VAL A 168 -10.81 1.99 -17.40
CA VAL A 168 -11.53 2.49 -16.21
C VAL A 168 -12.36 1.39 -15.57
N ARG A 169 -12.31 1.29 -14.24
CA ARG A 169 -12.96 0.24 -13.45
C ARG A 169 -14.16 0.78 -12.69
N ARG A 170 -15.27 0.04 -12.73
CA ARG A 170 -16.51 0.29 -11.99
C ARG A 170 -16.95 -0.99 -11.30
N GLY A 171 -16.58 -1.15 -10.03
CA GLY A 171 -16.79 -2.41 -9.32
C GLY A 171 -15.99 -3.53 -10.00
N ALA A 172 -16.66 -4.57 -10.50
CA ALA A 172 -16.00 -5.67 -11.21
C ALA A 172 -15.95 -5.48 -12.74
N GLU A 173 -16.51 -4.39 -13.28
CA GLU A 173 -16.53 -4.09 -14.71
C GLU A 173 -15.35 -3.20 -15.12
N TYR A 174 -14.69 -3.55 -16.22
CA TYR A 174 -13.53 -2.89 -16.78
C TYR A 174 -13.86 -2.41 -18.19
N HIS A 175 -13.62 -1.12 -18.44
CA HIS A 175 -13.80 -0.47 -19.74
C HIS A 175 -12.42 -0.14 -20.31
N VAL A 176 -11.91 -1.03 -21.13
CA VAL A 176 -10.57 -0.98 -21.72
C VAL A 176 -10.59 -0.14 -22.98
N LYS A 177 -9.58 0.71 -23.15
CA LYS A 177 -9.42 1.53 -24.33
C LYS A 177 -8.00 1.40 -24.87
N ASN A 178 -7.88 0.94 -26.11
CA ASN A 178 -6.59 0.62 -26.74
C ASN A 178 -5.91 1.86 -27.36
N SER A 179 -6.39 3.05 -27.02
CA SER A 179 -5.86 4.31 -27.57
C SER A 179 -6.01 5.45 -26.57
N ILE A 180 -5.04 6.36 -26.57
CA ILE A 180 -5.10 7.63 -25.85
C ILE A 180 -6.02 8.60 -26.62
N ALA A 181 -7.31 8.31 -26.59
CA ALA A 181 -8.33 9.08 -27.27
C ALA A 181 -9.63 9.13 -26.44
N PRO A 182 -10.49 10.14 -26.63
CA PRO A 182 -11.82 10.11 -26.02
C PRO A 182 -12.70 9.05 -26.69
N GLY A 183 -13.86 8.78 -26.09
CA GLY A 183 -14.90 7.96 -26.69
C GLY A 183 -15.23 6.70 -25.89
N LYS A 184 -15.84 5.74 -26.58
CA LYS A 184 -16.23 4.45 -25.98
C LYS A 184 -15.00 3.58 -25.74
N ALA A 185 -15.16 2.66 -24.79
CA ALA A 185 -14.24 1.55 -24.59
C ALA A 185 -14.23 0.65 -25.82
N ASP A 186 -13.05 0.11 -26.13
CA ASP A 186 -12.86 -0.86 -27.21
C ASP A 186 -13.24 -2.27 -26.74
N GLN A 187 -13.05 -2.55 -25.44
CA GLN A 187 -13.47 -3.79 -24.80
C GLN A 187 -14.10 -3.51 -23.43
N VAL A 188 -15.14 -4.27 -23.08
CA VAL A 188 -15.74 -4.27 -21.75
C VAL A 188 -15.77 -5.70 -21.23
N ALA A 189 -15.25 -5.90 -20.02
CA ALA A 189 -15.20 -7.21 -19.39
C ALA A 189 -15.50 -7.11 -17.90
N VAL A 190 -15.87 -8.24 -17.30
CA VAL A 190 -16.05 -8.35 -15.85
C VAL A 190 -15.06 -9.37 -15.32
N TYR A 191 -14.34 -9.03 -14.27
CA TYR A 191 -13.41 -9.95 -13.59
C TYR A 191 -13.33 -9.66 -12.10
N GLY A 192 -13.19 -10.70 -11.28
CA GLY A 192 -13.16 -10.56 -9.83
C GLY A 192 -14.46 -10.01 -9.23
N ARG A 193 -14.32 -9.32 -8.08
CA ARG A 193 -15.40 -8.73 -7.28
C ARG A 193 -15.17 -7.23 -7.12
N SER A 194 -16.22 -6.49 -6.79
CA SER A 194 -16.14 -5.02 -6.64
C SER A 194 -15.20 -4.54 -5.54
N GLY A 195 -14.97 -5.35 -4.51
CA GLY A 195 -14.08 -5.04 -3.39
C GLY A 195 -12.68 -5.64 -3.51
N ASP A 196 -12.36 -6.32 -4.62
CA ASP A 196 -11.01 -6.82 -4.81
C ASP A 196 -10.04 -5.68 -5.16
N ASP A 197 -8.80 -5.76 -4.66
CA ASP A 197 -7.68 -5.01 -5.22
C ASP A 197 -7.32 -5.62 -6.58
N VAL A 198 -6.98 -4.79 -7.56
CA VAL A 198 -6.77 -5.23 -8.94
C VAL A 198 -5.40 -4.79 -9.41
N TYR A 199 -4.76 -5.65 -10.17
CA TYR A 199 -3.46 -5.45 -10.77
C TYR A 199 -3.46 -5.78 -12.25
N VAL A 200 -2.49 -5.20 -12.95
CA VAL A 200 -2.32 -5.29 -14.41
C VAL A 200 -0.90 -5.71 -14.70
N GLY A 201 -0.74 -6.61 -15.66
CA GLY A 201 0.55 -7.02 -16.23
C GLY A 201 0.37 -8.13 -17.26
N ASP A 202 1.43 -8.43 -17.98
CA ASP A 202 1.57 -9.57 -18.88
C ASP A 202 2.04 -10.79 -18.08
N TRP A 203 1.06 -11.53 -17.54
CA TRP A 203 1.32 -12.67 -16.67
C TRP A 203 1.82 -13.93 -17.40
N ASN A 204 1.78 -13.93 -18.75
CA ASN A 204 2.05 -15.12 -19.56
C ASN A 204 3.00 -14.89 -20.74
N GLY A 205 3.59 -13.70 -20.86
CA GLY A 205 4.59 -13.37 -21.88
C GLY A 205 4.02 -13.32 -23.29
N ASP A 206 2.75 -12.92 -23.46
CA ASP A 206 2.15 -12.75 -24.79
C ASP A 206 2.10 -11.29 -25.28
N ASN A 207 2.77 -10.41 -24.53
CA ASN A 207 2.82 -8.96 -24.62
C ASN A 207 1.48 -8.26 -24.35
N LYS A 208 0.47 -8.94 -23.79
CA LYS A 208 -0.80 -8.30 -23.45
C LYS A 208 -1.02 -8.23 -21.97
N ASP A 209 -1.28 -7.02 -21.53
CA ASP A 209 -1.65 -6.76 -20.16
C ASP A 209 -3.08 -7.24 -19.86
N THR A 210 -3.18 -7.98 -18.76
CA THR A 210 -4.43 -8.58 -18.29
C THR A 210 -4.55 -8.46 -16.78
N PHE A 211 -5.65 -8.93 -16.19
CA PHE A 211 -6.00 -8.61 -14.81
C PHE A 211 -5.60 -9.71 -13.82
N ALA A 212 -5.06 -9.29 -12.68
CA ALA A 212 -5.03 -10.08 -11.46
C ALA A 212 -5.87 -9.41 -10.37
N VAL A 213 -6.51 -10.18 -9.51
CA VAL A 213 -7.21 -9.65 -8.32
C VAL A 213 -6.71 -10.29 -7.04
N ARG A 214 -6.61 -9.51 -5.95
CA ARG A 214 -6.08 -9.98 -4.66
C ARG A 214 -7.16 -10.06 -3.60
N ARG A 215 -7.10 -11.12 -2.78
CA ARG A 215 -7.92 -11.30 -1.56
C ARG A 215 -7.03 -11.83 -0.44
N GLY A 216 -6.78 -11.01 0.57
CA GLY A 216 -5.77 -11.35 1.58
C GLY A 216 -4.39 -11.48 0.91
N ALA A 217 -3.71 -12.61 1.07
CA ALA A 217 -2.43 -12.88 0.41
C ALA A 217 -2.56 -13.69 -0.90
N GLU A 218 -3.78 -14.01 -1.34
CA GLU A 218 -4.05 -14.82 -2.53
C GLU A 218 -4.34 -13.94 -3.75
N TYR A 219 -3.70 -14.26 -4.88
CA TYR A 219 -3.84 -13.60 -6.17
C TYR A 219 -4.50 -14.52 -7.17
N PHE A 220 -5.50 -14.00 -7.87
CA PHE A 220 -6.27 -14.67 -8.91
C PHE A 220 -5.96 -14.01 -10.25
N ILE A 221 -5.08 -14.63 -11.02
CA ILE A 221 -4.50 -14.09 -12.26
C ILE A 221 -5.27 -14.65 -13.47
N ALA A 222 -5.72 -13.79 -14.36
CA ALA A 222 -6.32 -14.17 -15.64
C ALA A 222 -5.41 -13.74 -16.79
N ASN A 223 -5.10 -14.67 -17.69
CA ASN A 223 -4.24 -14.46 -18.86
C ASN A 223 -5.03 -13.93 -20.07
N ALA A 224 -6.23 -13.38 -19.82
CA ALA A 224 -7.10 -12.82 -20.85
C ALA A 224 -8.15 -11.91 -20.21
N ILE A 225 -8.49 -10.83 -20.92
CA ILE A 225 -9.56 -9.91 -20.54
C ILE A 225 -10.91 -10.56 -20.83
N ARG A 226 -11.41 -11.33 -19.87
CA ARG A 226 -12.70 -12.05 -19.98
C ARG A 226 -13.32 -12.32 -18.62
N ALA A 227 -14.62 -12.59 -18.63
CA ALA A 227 -15.29 -13.18 -17.48
C ALA A 227 -14.84 -14.63 -17.24
N GLY A 228 -14.90 -15.06 -15.98
CA GLY A 228 -14.69 -16.45 -15.59
C GLY A 228 -13.71 -16.60 -14.44
N LYS A 229 -13.17 -17.82 -14.32
CA LYS A 229 -12.17 -18.16 -13.33
C LYS A 229 -10.79 -17.66 -13.76
N ALA A 230 -9.95 -17.44 -12.75
CA ALA A 230 -8.51 -17.22 -12.93
C ALA A 230 -7.86 -18.42 -13.62
N ASP A 231 -6.83 -18.14 -14.41
CA ASP A 231 -5.97 -19.15 -15.03
C ASP A 231 -4.88 -19.61 -14.06
N ARG A 232 -4.48 -18.74 -13.13
CA ARG A 232 -3.51 -19.05 -12.07
C ARG A 232 -3.97 -18.48 -10.73
N THR A 233 -3.69 -19.22 -9.66
CA THR A 233 -3.90 -18.74 -8.29
C THR A 233 -2.64 -18.98 -7.48
N VAL A 234 -2.11 -17.92 -6.86
CA VAL A 234 -0.86 -17.97 -6.08
C VAL A 234 -1.01 -17.23 -4.77
N VAL A 235 -0.14 -17.56 -3.81
CA VAL A 235 -0.05 -16.85 -2.53
C VAL A 235 1.32 -16.20 -2.43
N TYR A 236 1.34 -14.89 -2.17
CA TYR A 236 2.58 -14.14 -2.02
C TYR A 236 2.45 -12.99 -1.02
N GLY A 237 3.43 -12.87 -0.13
CA GLY A 237 3.43 -11.87 0.93
C GLY A 237 2.40 -12.13 2.04
N ARG A 238 2.13 -11.07 2.82
CA ARG A 238 1.21 -11.02 3.97
C ARG A 238 0.02 -10.14 3.64
N VAL A 239 -1.05 -10.25 4.42
CA VAL A 239 -2.28 -9.45 4.22
C VAL A 239 -2.01 -7.95 4.24
N ASN A 240 -1.14 -7.48 5.14
CA ASN A 240 -0.82 -6.05 5.31
C ASN A 240 0.32 -5.55 4.40
N ASP A 241 0.88 -6.41 3.56
CA ASP A 241 1.85 -5.97 2.56
C ASP A 241 1.10 -5.27 1.40
N THR A 242 1.69 -4.22 0.82
CA THR A 242 1.20 -3.65 -0.44
C THR A 242 1.85 -4.38 -1.61
N THR A 243 1.07 -4.76 -2.61
CA THR A 243 1.56 -5.44 -3.81
C THR A 243 2.12 -4.46 -4.84
N LEU A 244 3.15 -4.91 -5.54
CA LEU A 244 3.73 -4.31 -6.74
C LEU A 244 3.68 -5.34 -7.87
N VAL A 245 3.63 -4.87 -9.11
CA VAL A 245 3.69 -5.71 -10.32
C VAL A 245 4.69 -5.08 -11.27
N GLY A 246 5.53 -5.92 -11.85
CA GLY A 246 6.50 -5.55 -12.87
C GLY A 246 7.31 -6.75 -13.33
N ASP A 247 8.03 -6.57 -14.43
CA ASP A 247 9.06 -7.46 -14.95
C ASP A 247 10.41 -7.16 -14.28
N TRP A 248 10.66 -7.79 -13.14
CA TRP A 248 11.84 -7.48 -12.31
C TRP A 248 13.18 -7.97 -12.88
N ASN A 249 13.15 -8.84 -13.89
CA ASN A 249 14.34 -9.50 -14.46
C ASN A 249 14.49 -9.28 -15.99
N GLY A 250 13.54 -8.59 -16.63
CA GLY A 250 13.55 -8.27 -18.05
C GLY A 250 13.26 -9.46 -18.96
N ASP A 251 12.49 -10.45 -18.50
CA ASP A 251 12.14 -11.64 -19.28
C ASP A 251 10.85 -11.53 -20.10
N GLY A 252 10.16 -10.38 -19.98
CA GLY A 252 8.90 -10.07 -20.64
C GLY A 252 7.67 -10.61 -19.91
N VAL A 253 7.81 -11.11 -18.68
CA VAL A 253 6.69 -11.61 -17.87
C VAL A 253 6.59 -10.83 -16.57
N ASP A 254 5.44 -10.20 -16.36
CA ASP A 254 5.15 -9.51 -15.11
C ASP A 254 4.95 -10.49 -13.95
N SER A 255 5.52 -10.16 -12.80
CA SER A 255 5.42 -10.97 -11.59
C SER A 255 5.23 -10.11 -10.33
N LEU A 256 5.11 -10.77 -9.18
CA LEU A 256 4.67 -10.12 -7.94
C LEU A 256 5.86 -9.59 -7.12
N GLY A 257 5.75 -8.33 -6.71
CA GLY A 257 6.52 -7.73 -5.64
C GLY A 257 5.65 -7.36 -4.45
N ILE A 258 6.24 -7.21 -3.27
CA ILE A 258 5.56 -6.57 -2.14
C ILE A 258 6.42 -5.51 -1.46
N ARG A 259 5.75 -4.46 -0.98
CA ARG A 259 6.27 -3.45 -0.05
C ARG A 259 5.73 -3.76 1.33
N ARG A 260 6.65 -3.94 2.28
CA ARG A 260 6.30 -4.27 3.65
C ARG A 260 6.37 -3.02 4.54
N PRO A 261 5.32 -2.72 5.32
CA PRO A 261 5.41 -1.72 6.37
C PRO A 261 6.41 -2.16 7.44
N VAL A 262 7.17 -1.21 7.97
CA VAL A 262 8.05 -1.48 9.10
C VAL A 262 7.18 -1.91 10.28
N PRO A 263 7.46 -3.05 10.93
CA PRO A 263 6.72 -3.47 12.10
C PRO A 263 6.73 -2.33 13.13
N ALA A 264 5.57 -2.04 13.72
CA ALA A 264 5.53 -1.12 14.86
C ALA A 264 6.55 -1.61 15.90
N PRO A 265 7.35 -0.71 16.52
CA PRO A 265 8.23 -1.12 17.59
C PRO A 265 7.38 -1.86 18.63
N THR A 266 7.83 -3.05 19.02
CA THR A 266 7.25 -3.73 20.17
C THR A 266 7.22 -2.73 21.33
N PRO A 267 6.08 -2.51 22.00
CA PRO A 267 6.03 -1.55 23.10
C PRO A 267 7.19 -1.85 24.04
N GLU A 268 8.06 -0.86 24.23
CA GLU A 268 9.22 -1.00 25.08
C GLU A 268 8.69 -1.29 26.49
N ARG A 269 8.99 -2.49 27.01
CA ARG A 269 8.62 -2.87 28.37
C ARG A 269 9.28 -1.84 29.29
N PRO A 270 8.54 -1.14 30.17
CA PRO A 270 9.14 -0.12 31.02
C PRO A 270 10.32 -0.72 31.78
N GLU A 271 11.48 -0.08 31.70
CA GLU A 271 12.63 -0.46 32.52
C GLU A 271 12.24 -0.30 34.00
N PRO A 272 12.51 -1.30 34.86
CA PRO A 272 12.23 -1.18 36.28
C PRO A 272 13.00 -0.01 36.87
N ASP A 273 12.31 0.91 37.58
CA ASP A 273 12.96 2.01 38.28
C ASP A 273 13.92 1.45 39.36
N PRO A 274 15.25 1.68 39.26
CA PRO A 274 16.22 1.18 40.23
C PRO A 274 16.06 1.82 41.62
N HIS A 275 15.22 2.86 41.75
CA HIS A 275 14.91 3.55 43.00
C HIS A 275 13.49 3.31 43.51
N ALA A 276 12.72 2.41 42.88
CA ALA A 276 11.43 1.99 43.43
C ALA A 276 11.64 1.43 44.85
N PRO A 277 10.94 1.96 45.88
CA PRO A 277 11.07 1.47 47.24
C PRO A 277 10.71 -0.02 47.28
N ARG A 278 11.62 -0.85 47.81
CA ARG A 278 11.35 -2.27 48.02
C ARG A 278 10.24 -2.39 49.06
N PRO A 279 9.08 -3.01 48.77
CA PRO A 279 8.05 -3.19 49.76
C PRO A 279 8.57 -4.16 50.84
N SER A 280 8.68 -3.66 52.08
CA SER A 280 8.76 -4.50 53.28
C SER A 280 7.34 -4.83 53.71
N SER A 281 6.75 -5.90 53.17
CA SER A 281 5.39 -6.29 53.52
C SER A 281 5.17 -7.81 53.41
N PRO A 282 4.20 -8.38 54.16
CA PRO A 282 3.96 -9.82 54.28
C PRO A 282 3.46 -10.42 52.96
N ASP A 283 3.22 -11.74 52.94
CA ASP A 283 2.64 -12.42 51.77
C ASP A 283 1.36 -11.70 51.31
N LEU A 284 1.33 -11.24 50.05
CA LEU A 284 0.26 -10.44 49.47
C LEU A 284 -0.61 -11.34 48.59
N ASP A 285 -1.91 -11.36 48.82
CA ASP A 285 -2.89 -12.05 47.99
C ASP A 285 -3.57 -11.07 47.01
N CYS A 286 -4.22 -11.58 45.96
CA CYS A 286 -4.95 -10.76 44.98
C CYS A 286 -5.89 -9.68 45.57
N PRO A 287 -6.63 -9.95 46.68
CA PRO A 287 -7.48 -8.94 47.32
C PRO A 287 -6.73 -7.78 48.01
N ASP A 288 -5.42 -7.91 48.26
CA ASP A 288 -4.61 -6.85 48.87
C ASP A 288 -4.29 -5.71 47.89
N PHE A 289 -4.53 -5.93 46.60
CA PHE A 289 -4.27 -4.96 45.55
C PHE A 289 -5.52 -4.16 45.20
N SER A 290 -5.37 -2.85 45.05
CA SER A 290 -6.46 -1.96 44.66
C SER A 290 -6.81 -2.07 43.18
N SER A 291 -5.94 -2.68 42.36
CA SER A 291 -6.11 -2.87 40.93
C SER A 291 -5.24 -3.99 40.37
N TRP A 292 -5.63 -4.54 39.22
CA TRP A 292 -4.82 -5.53 38.48
C TRP A 292 -3.41 -5.05 38.18
N ALA A 293 -3.26 -3.78 37.77
CA ALA A 293 -1.96 -3.20 37.43
C ALA A 293 -0.98 -3.22 38.63
N GLU A 294 -1.50 -3.06 39.85
CA GLU A 294 -0.71 -3.12 41.08
C GLU A 294 -0.25 -4.56 41.39
N ALA A 295 -1.14 -5.54 41.22
CA ALA A 295 -0.83 -6.96 41.35
C ALA A 295 0.22 -7.40 40.30
N GLN A 296 0.04 -6.98 39.05
CA GLN A 296 0.96 -7.31 37.95
C GLN A 296 2.34 -6.68 38.15
N ASN A 297 2.42 -5.44 38.63
CA ASN A 297 3.69 -4.80 38.95
C ASN A 297 4.45 -5.54 40.05
N THR A 298 3.73 -6.05 41.04
CA THR A 298 4.29 -6.84 42.14
C THR A 298 4.87 -8.18 41.67
N LEU A 299 4.13 -8.93 40.84
CA LEU A 299 4.63 -10.16 40.20
C LEU A 299 5.90 -9.91 39.37
N ASN A 300 5.87 -8.87 38.53
CA ASN A 300 6.98 -8.51 37.67
C ASN A 300 8.25 -8.14 38.46
N TYR A 301 8.08 -7.42 39.57
CA TYR A 301 9.18 -7.02 40.45
C TYR A 301 9.95 -8.24 40.98
N TRP A 302 9.26 -9.23 41.52
CA TRP A 302 9.90 -10.41 42.12
C TRP A 302 10.49 -11.37 41.08
N LYS A 303 9.84 -11.53 39.92
CA LYS A 303 10.41 -12.25 38.77
C LYS A 303 11.72 -11.59 38.30
N ALA A 304 11.79 -10.27 38.25
CA ALA A 304 13.00 -9.54 37.86
C ALA A 304 14.16 -9.69 38.86
N GLN A 305 13.88 -9.95 40.14
CA GLN A 305 14.90 -10.27 41.15
C GLN A 305 15.36 -11.74 41.10
N GLY A 306 14.83 -12.55 40.17
CA GLY A 306 15.13 -13.98 40.06
C GLY A 306 14.45 -14.84 41.13
N LEU A 307 13.52 -14.26 41.89
CA LEU A 307 12.80 -14.92 42.98
C LEU A 307 11.48 -15.56 42.52
N GLY A 308 11.05 -15.25 41.30
CA GLY A 308 9.84 -15.83 40.71
C GLY A 308 8.56 -15.22 41.27
N ASP A 309 7.48 -16.00 41.28
CA ASP A 309 6.19 -15.61 41.84
C ASP A 309 6.17 -15.81 43.37
N VAL A 310 6.80 -14.87 44.07
CA VAL A 310 6.98 -14.92 45.54
C VAL A 310 5.65 -14.89 46.29
N HIS A 311 4.62 -14.28 45.70
CA HIS A 311 3.29 -14.06 46.29
C HIS A 311 2.21 -14.96 45.69
N ARG A 312 2.58 -15.89 44.81
CA ARG A 312 1.65 -16.83 44.16
C ARG A 312 0.50 -16.13 43.41
N LEU A 313 0.78 -14.97 42.82
CA LEU A 313 -0.18 -14.16 42.10
C LEU A 313 -0.50 -14.72 40.70
N ASP A 314 0.36 -15.59 40.16
CA ASP A 314 0.30 -16.17 38.82
C ASP A 314 0.21 -17.70 38.94
N ALA A 315 -1.01 -18.16 39.21
CA ALA A 315 -1.28 -19.54 39.60
C ALA A 315 -1.07 -20.55 38.46
N ASP A 316 -1.29 -20.13 37.21
CA ASP A 316 -1.14 -20.94 36.00
C ASP A 316 0.20 -20.69 35.28
N ASN A 317 1.00 -19.73 35.76
CA ASN A 317 2.37 -19.44 35.37
C ASN A 317 2.47 -19.00 33.90
N ASP A 318 1.48 -18.25 33.44
CA ASP A 318 1.41 -17.68 32.09
C ASP A 318 2.01 -16.26 32.01
N GLY A 319 2.30 -15.66 33.17
CA GLY A 319 2.88 -14.33 33.30
C GLY A 319 1.90 -13.26 33.77
N ILE A 320 0.63 -13.59 33.97
CA ILE A 320 -0.45 -12.67 34.30
C ILE A 320 -0.84 -12.83 35.77
N ALA A 321 -0.74 -11.76 36.54
CA ALA A 321 -1.11 -11.78 37.96
C ALA A 321 -2.64 -11.69 38.12
N CYS A 322 -3.22 -12.52 38.98
CA CYS A 322 -4.57 -12.35 39.52
C CYS A 322 -5.68 -12.22 38.45
N GLU A 323 -5.51 -12.81 37.27
CA GLU A 323 -6.49 -12.78 36.16
C GLU A 323 -7.89 -13.23 36.61
N SER A 324 -7.95 -14.30 37.41
CA SER A 324 -9.21 -14.81 37.98
C SER A 324 -9.88 -13.90 39.01
N TYR A 325 -9.18 -12.90 39.55
CA TYR A 325 -9.73 -11.96 40.53
C TYR A 325 -10.15 -10.63 39.90
N PHE A 326 -9.43 -10.17 38.87
CA PHE A 326 -9.68 -8.89 38.20
C PHE A 326 -10.44 -9.00 36.86
N ASP A 327 -10.81 -10.21 36.44
CA ASP A 327 -11.53 -10.50 35.18
C ASP A 327 -10.79 -9.95 33.93
N VAL A 328 -9.49 -10.21 33.84
CA VAL A 328 -8.64 -9.80 32.69
C VAL A 328 -8.11 -10.98 31.91
#